data_AF-A0A1G2E0L6-F1
#
_entry.id   AF-A0A1G2E0L6-F1
#
_cell.length_a   1.000
_cell.length_b   1.000
_cell.length_c   1.000
_cell.angle_alpha   90.00
_cell.angle_beta   90.00
_cell.angle_gamma   90.00
#
_symmetry.space_group_name_H-M   'P 1'
#
loop_
_entity.id
_entity.type
_entity.pdbx_description
1 polymer ?
#
loop_
_entity_poly.entity_id
_entity_poly.type
_entity_poly.pdbx_seq_one_letter_code
_entity_poly.pdbx_strand_id
1 'polypeptide(L)'
;LISTKAAETIEITNIAAIPQLLSQIMQKTYETDGYTRILFQNTAENKIVGLKEFLTAFEVKIPEEVSAGLNDDFTLFVYSSKGVNRLGFVTKTNTDIATPMLAWEKTMEADTEILFIVLGKESKALASSFKNSSYQGQTFRFLTISKEDFGICYALFDDYFVFTTSFESIKKTFEAIESAELEKQIGQLFIIGFEGTTLTPELTDFFKKYKPGGVILLSKNIENEEQLKKLISDLQTLSLQETSLPLFVATDQEGGVISRIDFLQEKTAQSEIENTEQAYQIGLARGQELKELGINLNLAPLLDVVQEEDFLFDRTFQKDAVTTGNLAKSLIDGQKQAGILTVMKHFPGYAGVTSNPEESLAETSTLPVVSQFKKAMQANPEFVMTTNMVYTSLDNALPFAFSSKAIQYLKNNLGSKVAIMTDDLAQTYLSDKFSLEDMVTKPIAAGADIMIFSGWEIGVAEGLDAFIDAFRKGEIDKDKIQLAILRITNIKNSLK
;
A
#
# COMPACT_ATOMS: atom_id res chain seq x y z
N LEU A 1 -1.89 13.00 10.59
CA LEU A 1 -2.60 13.73 9.51
C LEU A 1 -1.65 14.07 8.36
N ILE A 2 -0.41 14.47 8.65
CA ILE A 2 0.69 14.55 7.69
C ILE A 2 1.90 13.79 8.23
N SER A 3 2.79 13.35 7.34
CA SER A 3 4.11 12.84 7.74
C SER A 3 5.04 14.01 8.07
N THR A 4 5.75 13.93 9.20
CA THR A 4 6.67 15.00 9.66
C THR A 4 8.03 14.41 9.96
N LYS A 5 9.11 15.06 9.51
CA LYS A 5 10.48 14.58 9.71
C LYS A 5 10.96 14.71 11.15
N ALA A 6 10.42 15.69 11.88
CA ALA A 6 10.78 15.98 13.26
C ALA A 6 9.57 16.48 14.05
N ALA A 7 9.64 16.36 15.37
CA ALA A 7 8.67 16.93 16.30
C ALA A 7 9.39 17.68 17.42
N GLU A 8 8.91 18.87 17.76
CA GLU A 8 9.32 19.64 18.93
C GLU A 8 8.15 19.73 19.91
N THR A 9 8.38 19.31 21.16
CA THR A 9 7.44 19.53 22.26
C THR A 9 7.88 20.72 23.08
N ILE A 10 6.97 21.67 23.26
CA ILE A 10 7.18 22.93 23.98
C ILE A 10 6.29 22.90 25.21
N GLU A 11 6.91 22.87 26.39
CA GLU A 11 6.21 22.90 27.65
C GLU A 11 5.68 24.30 27.94
N ILE A 12 4.42 24.40 28.36
CA ILE A 12 3.76 25.62 28.81
C ILE A 12 3.00 25.35 30.09
N THR A 13 2.76 26.39 30.89
CA THR A 13 1.86 26.32 32.05
C THR A 13 0.51 27.00 31.80
N ASN A 14 0.41 27.80 30.74
CA ASN A 14 -0.79 28.52 30.33
C ASN A 14 -0.72 28.80 28.81
N ILE A 15 -1.86 28.66 28.12
CA ILE A 15 -1.99 28.95 26.68
C ILE A 15 -1.61 30.38 26.30
N ALA A 16 -1.71 31.35 27.23
CA ALA A 16 -1.30 32.74 27.01
C ALA A 16 0.20 32.91 26.70
N ALA A 17 1.04 31.90 26.98
CA ALA A 17 2.46 31.90 26.63
C ALA A 17 2.72 31.54 25.15
N ILE A 18 1.75 30.89 24.47
CA ILE A 18 1.91 30.36 23.12
C ILE A 18 2.31 31.45 22.11
N PRO A 19 1.70 32.65 22.06
CA PRO A 19 2.07 33.67 21.08
C PRO A 19 3.55 34.06 21.12
N GLN A 20 4.10 34.26 22.32
CA GLN A 20 5.51 34.62 22.50
C GLN A 20 6.44 33.47 22.07
N LEU A 21 6.13 32.24 22.50
CA LEU A 21 6.92 31.06 22.16
C LEU A 21 6.85 30.77 20.67
N LEU A 22 5.69 30.93 20.04
CA LEU A 22 5.52 30.74 18.61
C LEU A 22 6.38 31.74 17.82
N SER A 23 6.43 33.01 18.24
CA SER A 23 7.33 34.00 17.61
C SER A 23 8.79 33.54 17.62
N GLN A 24 9.26 32.96 18.73
CA GLN A 24 10.61 32.42 18.85
C GLN A 24 10.82 31.17 17.97
N ILE A 25 9.84 30.27 17.93
CA ILE A 25 9.83 29.07 17.06
C ILE A 25 9.99 29.49 15.60
N MET A 26 9.24 30.50 15.14
CA MET A 26 9.30 30.97 13.76
C MET A 26 10.66 31.60 13.37
N GLN A 27 11.50 31.96 14.34
CA GLN A 27 12.86 32.49 14.11
C GLN A 27 13.95 31.40 14.13
N LYS A 28 13.62 30.16 14.49
CA LYS A 28 14.58 29.05 14.48
C LYS A 28 14.95 28.66 13.05
N THR A 29 16.12 28.04 12.91
CA THR A 29 16.53 27.41 11.65
C THR A 29 16.03 25.96 11.63
N TYR A 30 15.32 25.61 10.56
CA TYR A 30 14.82 24.26 10.31
C TYR A 30 15.47 23.67 9.06
N GLU A 31 15.34 22.36 8.89
CA GLU A 31 15.71 21.69 7.64
C GLU A 31 14.86 22.26 6.48
N THR A 32 15.52 22.57 5.37
CA THR A 32 14.84 23.08 4.18
C THR A 32 13.96 21.99 3.56
N ASP A 33 12.79 22.39 3.06
CA ASP A 33 11.76 21.50 2.50
C ASP A 33 11.29 20.42 3.49
N GLY A 34 11.35 20.74 4.79
CA GLY A 34 10.93 19.88 5.89
C GLY A 34 9.68 20.38 6.60
N TYR A 35 8.95 19.42 7.18
CA TYR A 35 7.91 19.66 8.17
C TYR A 35 8.43 19.35 9.56
N THR A 36 8.41 20.35 10.44
CA THR A 36 8.62 20.15 11.87
C THR A 36 7.29 20.28 12.60
N ARG A 37 6.82 19.18 13.19
CA ARG A 37 5.62 19.18 14.03
C ARG A 37 5.90 19.97 15.30
N ILE A 38 4.98 20.83 15.69
CA ILE A 38 5.05 21.58 16.95
C ILE A 38 3.94 21.05 17.86
N LEU A 39 4.30 20.67 19.08
CA LEU A 39 3.39 20.25 20.13
C LEU A 39 3.55 21.20 21.31
N PHE A 40 2.44 21.77 21.79
CA PHE A 40 2.44 22.48 23.06
C PHE A 40 1.88 21.55 24.13
N GLN A 41 2.66 21.32 25.19
CA GLN A 41 2.25 20.49 26.33
C GLN A 41 1.98 21.39 27.53
N ASN A 42 0.72 21.43 27.96
CA ASN A 42 0.34 22.11 29.19
C ASN A 42 0.70 21.21 30.39
N THR A 43 1.77 21.57 31.11
CA THR A 43 2.27 20.78 32.24
C THR A 43 1.42 20.93 33.49
N ALA A 44 0.66 22.01 33.63
CA ALA A 44 -0.27 22.20 34.74
C ALA A 44 -1.51 21.29 34.62
N GLU A 45 -1.96 21.04 33.39
CA GLU A 45 -3.13 20.19 33.10
C GLU A 45 -2.75 18.78 32.63
N ASN A 46 -1.44 18.52 32.47
CA ASN A 46 -0.89 17.28 31.94
C ASN A 46 -1.55 16.82 30.62
N LYS A 47 -1.71 17.76 29.68
CA LYS A 47 -2.35 17.50 28.38
C LYS A 47 -1.64 18.22 27.24
N ILE A 48 -1.81 17.71 26.02
CA ILE A 48 -1.43 18.40 24.79
C ILE A 48 -2.52 19.43 24.46
N VAL A 49 -2.10 20.64 24.05
CA VAL A 49 -2.99 21.72 23.64
C VAL A 49 -3.76 21.32 22.38
N GLY A 50 -5.08 21.39 22.43
CA GLY A 50 -5.96 21.14 21.28
C GLY A 50 -6.06 22.35 20.33
N LEU A 51 -6.67 22.15 19.16
CA LEU A 51 -6.85 23.21 18.16
C LEU A 51 -7.60 24.42 18.74
N LYS A 52 -8.68 24.19 19.50
CA LYS A 52 -9.51 25.28 20.06
C LYS A 52 -8.73 26.13 21.05
N GLU A 53 -7.95 25.49 21.92
CA GLU A 53 -7.07 26.16 22.87
C GLU A 53 -5.96 26.95 22.16
N PHE A 54 -5.36 26.36 21.12
CA PHE A 54 -4.36 27.03 20.29
C PHE A 54 -4.95 28.30 19.65
N LEU A 55 -6.12 28.20 19.02
CA LEU A 55 -6.81 29.35 18.42
C LEU A 55 -7.21 30.41 19.46
N THR A 56 -7.61 29.98 20.67
CA THR A 56 -7.95 30.87 21.79
C THR A 56 -6.74 31.66 22.27
N ALA A 57 -5.53 31.07 22.26
CA ALA A 57 -4.30 31.75 22.63
C ALA A 57 -3.98 32.97 21.73
N PHE A 58 -4.52 32.99 20.51
CA PHE A 58 -4.40 34.11 19.57
C PHE A 58 -5.69 34.92 19.43
N GLU A 59 -6.66 34.72 20.34
CA GLU A 59 -7.98 35.36 20.31
C GLU A 59 -8.68 35.24 18.95
N VAL A 60 -8.50 34.10 18.26
CA VAL A 60 -9.08 33.91 16.93
C VAL A 60 -10.59 33.84 17.03
N LYS A 61 -11.27 34.75 16.35
CA LYS A 61 -12.75 34.81 16.30
C LYS A 61 -13.30 33.88 15.23
N ILE A 62 -13.18 32.58 15.48
CA ILE A 62 -13.71 31.54 14.60
C ILE A 62 -15.25 31.44 14.75
N PRO A 63 -16.03 31.37 13.65
CA PRO A 63 -17.47 31.17 13.74
C PRO A 63 -17.82 29.85 14.44
N GLU A 64 -18.90 29.86 15.23
CA GLU A 64 -19.33 28.69 16.02
C GLU A 64 -19.57 27.45 15.15
N GLU A 65 -20.23 27.62 13.99
CA GLU A 65 -20.48 26.54 13.03
C GLU A 65 -19.18 25.90 12.50
N VAL A 66 -18.16 26.72 12.25
CA VAL A 66 -16.84 26.22 11.82
C VAL A 66 -16.16 25.49 12.98
N SER A 67 -16.10 26.11 14.16
CA SER A 67 -15.46 25.54 15.36
C SER A 67 -16.09 24.21 15.80
N ALA A 68 -17.42 24.09 15.70
CA ALA A 68 -18.14 22.86 16.00
C ALA A 68 -17.87 21.74 14.98
N GLY A 69 -17.64 22.10 13.72
CA GLY A 69 -17.34 21.16 12.65
C GLY A 69 -15.88 20.70 12.59
N LEU A 70 -14.95 21.29 13.34
CA LEU A 70 -13.54 20.89 13.40
C LEU A 70 -13.25 19.93 14.55
N ASN A 71 -12.41 18.94 14.29
CA ASN A 71 -11.82 18.12 15.34
C ASN A 71 -10.78 18.93 16.14
N ASP A 72 -10.72 18.69 17.44
CA ASP A 72 -9.77 19.34 18.35
C ASP A 72 -8.36 18.75 18.22
N ASP A 73 -8.25 17.47 17.83
CA ASP A 73 -6.99 16.83 17.47
C ASP A 73 -6.48 17.35 16.13
N PHE A 74 -5.28 17.93 16.14
CA PHE A 74 -4.69 18.55 14.97
C PHE A 74 -3.18 18.37 14.90
N THR A 75 -2.61 18.59 13.72
CA THR A 75 -1.16 18.62 13.50
C THR A 75 -0.75 20.06 13.19
N LEU A 76 -0.17 20.76 14.16
CA LEU A 76 0.51 22.04 13.97
C LEU A 76 1.94 21.81 13.46
N PHE A 77 2.39 22.59 12.48
CA PHE A 77 3.71 22.44 11.91
C PHE A 77 4.32 23.76 11.45
N VAL A 78 5.64 23.76 11.38
CA VAL A 78 6.43 24.73 10.61
C VAL A 78 6.92 24.04 9.35
N TYR A 79 6.63 24.66 8.20
CA TYR A 79 7.24 24.35 6.92
C TYR A 79 8.33 25.38 6.63
N SER A 80 9.56 24.92 6.39
CA SER A 80 10.69 25.80 6.10
C SER A 80 11.13 25.63 4.65
N SER A 81 11.15 26.71 3.88
CA SER A 81 11.65 26.73 2.50
C SER A 81 12.45 27.98 2.25
N LYS A 82 13.63 27.83 1.64
CA LYS A 82 14.54 28.93 1.27
C LYS A 82 14.84 29.89 2.42
N GLY A 83 14.97 29.36 3.64
CA GLY A 83 15.26 30.14 4.85
C GLY A 83 14.05 30.90 5.42
N VAL A 84 12.83 30.64 4.94
CA VAL A 84 11.59 31.25 5.42
C VAL A 84 10.72 30.18 6.07
N ASN A 85 10.31 30.44 7.30
CA ASN A 85 9.39 29.57 8.04
C ASN A 85 7.94 30.00 7.81
N ARG A 86 7.08 29.02 7.54
CA ARG A 86 5.64 29.18 7.36
C ARG A 86 4.89 28.26 8.31
N LEU A 87 3.87 28.80 8.96
CA LEU A 87 3.04 28.05 9.88
C LEU A 87 1.92 27.38 9.10
N GLY A 88 1.54 26.19 9.53
CA GLY A 88 0.28 25.61 9.12
C GLY A 88 -0.23 24.61 10.11
N PHE A 89 -1.47 24.22 9.93
CA PHE A 89 -2.04 23.09 10.61
C PHE A 89 -3.01 22.30 9.74
N VAL A 90 -3.15 21.02 10.09
CA VAL A 90 -4.16 20.11 9.51
C VAL A 90 -5.00 19.55 10.64
N THR A 91 -6.32 19.53 10.46
CA THR A 91 -7.27 18.79 11.32
C THR A 91 -8.29 18.07 10.44
N LYS A 92 -9.14 17.24 11.06
CA LYS A 92 -10.28 16.60 10.42
C LYS A 92 -11.56 17.42 10.61
N THR A 93 -12.50 17.29 9.69
CA THR A 93 -13.85 17.87 9.79
C THR A 93 -14.85 16.79 10.17
N ASN A 94 -15.71 17.07 11.15
CA ASN A 94 -16.79 16.18 11.58
C ASN A 94 -18.09 16.42 10.78
N THR A 95 -18.22 17.60 10.17
CA THR A 95 -19.37 18.03 9.37
C THR A 95 -18.89 18.85 8.18
N ASP A 96 -19.74 19.01 7.16
CA ASP A 96 -19.46 19.96 6.09
C ASP A 96 -19.48 21.40 6.62
N ILE A 97 -18.35 22.09 6.49
CA ILE A 97 -18.14 23.48 6.91
C ILE A 97 -17.81 24.41 5.73
N ALA A 98 -18.02 23.99 4.48
CA ALA A 98 -17.64 24.77 3.31
C ALA A 98 -18.38 26.12 3.24
N THR A 99 -19.70 26.12 3.44
CA THR A 99 -20.52 27.34 3.42
C THR A 99 -20.15 28.31 4.55
N PRO A 100 -20.07 27.90 5.84
CA PRO A 100 -19.68 28.82 6.91
C PRO A 100 -18.23 29.32 6.75
N MET A 101 -17.31 28.53 6.20
CA MET A 101 -15.96 28.99 5.87
C MET A 101 -15.96 30.12 4.84
N LEU A 102 -16.75 30.02 3.77
CA LEU A 102 -16.89 31.09 2.77
C LEU A 102 -17.51 32.36 3.38
N ALA A 103 -18.43 32.23 4.32
CA ALA A 103 -18.99 33.38 5.04
C ALA A 103 -17.93 34.08 5.91
N TRP A 104 -17.03 33.31 6.53
CA TRP A 104 -15.95 33.81 7.40
C TRP A 104 -14.89 34.63 6.64
N GLU A 105 -14.68 34.38 5.35
CA GLU A 105 -13.67 35.08 4.52
C GLU A 105 -13.74 36.62 4.62
N LYS A 106 -14.93 37.18 4.90
CA LYS A 106 -15.16 38.64 5.01
C LYS A 106 -14.46 39.26 6.22
N THR A 107 -14.29 38.51 7.30
CA THR A 107 -13.72 38.99 8.58
C THR A 107 -12.44 38.25 8.97
N MET A 108 -12.11 37.15 8.29
CA MET A 108 -10.99 36.26 8.62
C MET A 108 -9.64 36.96 8.81
N GLU A 109 -9.32 38.00 8.03
CA GLU A 109 -8.08 38.77 8.23
C GLU A 109 -8.04 39.46 9.61
N ALA A 110 -9.17 40.06 10.03
CA ALA A 110 -9.28 40.72 11.33
C ALA A 110 -9.41 39.68 12.45
N ASP A 111 -10.15 38.60 12.21
CA ASP A 111 -10.38 37.54 13.18
C ASP A 111 -9.12 36.70 13.46
N THR A 112 -8.10 36.76 12.60
CA THR A 112 -6.80 36.09 12.78
C THR A 112 -5.64 37.07 13.00
N GLU A 113 -5.94 38.34 13.28
CA GLU A 113 -4.95 39.43 13.28
C GLU A 113 -3.78 39.18 14.23
N ILE A 114 -4.03 38.76 15.48
CA ILE A 114 -2.98 38.50 16.47
C ILE A 114 -2.04 37.39 16.02
N LEU A 115 -2.58 36.30 15.46
CA LEU A 115 -1.79 35.21 14.90
C LEU A 115 -0.86 35.74 13.80
N PHE A 116 -1.39 36.50 12.84
CA PHE A 116 -0.57 37.00 11.74
C PHE A 116 0.44 38.07 12.16
N ILE A 117 0.14 38.89 13.17
CA ILE A 117 1.13 39.83 13.75
C ILE A 117 2.30 39.06 14.36
N VAL A 118 2.02 38.00 15.12
CA VAL A 118 3.07 37.12 15.70
C VAL A 118 3.94 36.49 14.60
N LEU A 119 3.36 36.22 13.44
CA LEU A 119 4.03 35.67 12.26
C LEU A 119 4.71 36.74 11.38
N GLY A 120 4.68 38.01 11.76
CA GLY A 120 5.39 39.09 11.05
C GLY A 120 4.54 39.92 10.09
N LYS A 121 3.22 39.94 10.23
CA LYS A 121 2.34 40.86 9.47
C LYS A 121 2.54 42.29 9.94
N GLU A 122 3.01 43.17 9.05
CA GLU A 122 3.24 44.59 9.32
C GLU A 122 2.14 45.51 8.75
N SER A 123 1.36 45.03 7.77
CA SER A 123 0.35 45.82 7.07
C SER A 123 -0.90 45.01 6.74
N LYS A 124 -1.98 45.70 6.35
CA LYS A 124 -3.18 45.05 5.80
C LYS A 124 -2.85 44.23 4.55
N ALA A 125 -3.71 43.26 4.25
CA ALA A 125 -3.57 42.43 3.06
C ALA A 125 -3.52 43.26 1.76
N LEU A 126 -2.67 42.80 0.82
CA LEU A 126 -2.56 43.40 -0.51
C LEU A 126 -3.82 43.15 -1.36
N ALA A 127 -4.54 42.07 -1.08
CA ALA A 127 -5.79 41.71 -1.71
C ALA A 127 -6.98 42.13 -0.85
N SER A 128 -8.07 42.57 -1.48
CA SER A 128 -9.31 42.97 -0.80
C SER A 128 -10.28 41.81 -0.55
N SER A 129 -10.02 40.63 -1.10
CA SER A 129 -10.88 39.44 -0.98
C SER A 129 -10.12 38.15 -1.26
N PHE A 130 -10.64 37.05 -0.74
CA PHE A 130 -10.13 35.71 -1.03
C PHE A 130 -10.31 35.34 -2.51
N LYS A 131 -9.38 34.54 -3.01
CA LYS A 131 -9.38 33.96 -4.37
C LYS A 131 -9.25 32.44 -4.28
N ASN A 132 -9.54 31.75 -5.38
CA ASN A 132 -9.33 30.32 -5.53
C ASN A 132 -8.07 30.01 -6.34
N SER A 133 -7.47 28.86 -6.06
CA SER A 133 -6.46 28.22 -6.89
C SER A 133 -6.56 26.70 -6.73
N SER A 134 -5.81 25.95 -7.51
CA SER A 134 -5.77 24.50 -7.42
C SER A 134 -4.36 23.95 -7.59
N TYR A 135 -4.13 22.78 -7.01
CA TYR A 135 -2.89 22.02 -7.11
C TYR A 135 -3.21 20.53 -6.97
N GLN A 136 -2.70 19.69 -7.87
CA GLN A 136 -2.96 18.24 -7.90
C GLN A 136 -4.46 17.88 -7.77
N GLY A 137 -5.32 18.66 -8.45
CA GLY A 137 -6.78 18.47 -8.40
C GLY A 137 -7.47 19.02 -7.16
N GLN A 138 -6.73 19.37 -6.10
CA GLN A 138 -7.29 19.96 -4.88
C GLN A 138 -7.42 21.48 -5.01
N THR A 139 -8.57 22.01 -4.60
CA THR A 139 -8.85 23.46 -4.62
C THR A 139 -8.57 24.08 -3.26
N PHE A 140 -7.97 25.27 -3.25
CA PHE A 140 -7.76 26.03 -2.03
C PHE A 140 -8.13 27.51 -2.20
N ARG A 141 -8.42 28.15 -1.08
CA ARG A 141 -8.77 29.57 -0.94
C ARG A 141 -7.58 30.32 -0.36
N PHE A 142 -7.33 31.53 -0.84
CA PHE A 142 -6.22 32.33 -0.35
C PHE A 142 -6.48 33.84 -0.30
N LEU A 143 -5.84 34.52 0.65
CA LEU A 143 -5.75 35.97 0.77
C LEU A 143 -4.28 36.38 0.93
N THR A 144 -3.76 37.12 -0.05
CA THR A 144 -2.35 37.54 -0.07
C THR A 144 -2.11 38.72 0.89
N ILE A 145 -1.21 38.54 1.85
CA ILE A 145 -0.80 39.57 2.81
C ILE A 145 0.45 40.32 2.32
N SER A 146 1.48 39.62 1.84
CA SER A 146 2.69 40.24 1.29
C SER A 146 3.15 39.57 -0.01
N LYS A 147 4.16 40.16 -0.66
CA LYS A 147 4.76 39.61 -1.88
C LYS A 147 5.73 38.45 -1.63
N GLU A 148 6.17 38.24 -0.39
CA GLU A 148 7.10 37.14 -0.02
C GLU A 148 6.38 35.80 0.20
N ASP A 149 5.28 35.52 -0.51
CA ASP A 149 4.44 34.34 -0.28
C ASP A 149 4.00 34.21 1.19
N PHE A 150 3.35 35.26 1.69
CA PHE A 150 2.75 35.30 3.01
C PHE A 150 1.28 35.69 2.89
N GLY A 151 0.39 34.90 3.47
CA GLY A 151 -1.05 35.10 3.34
C GLY A 151 -1.85 34.08 4.13
N ILE A 152 -3.18 34.22 4.12
CA ILE A 152 -4.07 33.20 4.67
C ILE A 152 -4.39 32.21 3.55
N CYS A 153 -4.08 30.93 3.71
CA CYS A 153 -4.45 29.89 2.76
C CYS A 153 -5.22 28.78 3.49
N TYR A 154 -6.36 28.35 2.94
CA TYR A 154 -7.07 27.20 3.51
C TYR A 154 -7.70 26.32 2.43
N ALA A 155 -7.91 25.05 2.77
CA ALA A 155 -8.59 24.08 1.93
C ALA A 155 -9.46 23.14 2.74
N LEU A 156 -10.53 22.67 2.09
CA LEU A 156 -11.39 21.61 2.55
C LEU A 156 -11.43 20.56 1.44
N PHE A 157 -11.04 19.32 1.74
CA PHE A 157 -11.14 18.20 0.82
C PHE A 157 -11.22 16.90 1.61
N ASP A 158 -11.98 15.93 1.11
CA ASP A 158 -12.36 14.74 1.86
C ASP A 158 -12.93 15.15 3.25
N ASP A 159 -12.28 14.71 4.32
CA ASP A 159 -12.55 15.06 5.71
C ASP A 159 -11.43 15.93 6.31
N TYR A 160 -10.58 16.56 5.49
CA TYR A 160 -9.46 17.41 5.91
C TYR A 160 -9.79 18.90 5.88
N PHE A 161 -9.41 19.60 6.94
CA PHE A 161 -9.24 21.05 6.95
C PHE A 161 -7.75 21.39 7.06
N VAL A 162 -7.26 22.11 6.06
CA VAL A 162 -5.87 22.57 6.00
C VAL A 162 -5.87 24.09 6.09
N PHE A 163 -5.05 24.64 6.97
CA PHE A 163 -4.80 26.07 7.08
C PHE A 163 -3.28 26.31 7.06
N THR A 164 -2.79 27.21 6.21
CA THR A 164 -1.37 27.55 6.17
C THR A 164 -1.15 29.03 5.86
N THR A 165 0.08 29.49 6.06
CA THR A 165 0.41 30.92 5.94
C THR A 165 1.12 31.29 4.63
N SER A 166 1.15 30.38 3.65
CA SER A 166 1.71 30.61 2.31
C SER A 166 1.13 29.68 1.24
N PHE A 167 1.28 30.05 -0.03
CA PHE A 167 0.89 29.21 -1.16
C PHE A 167 1.82 28.00 -1.32
N GLU A 168 3.11 28.16 -1.06
CA GLU A 168 4.05 27.05 -1.10
C GLU A 168 3.70 26.00 -0.02
N SER A 169 3.46 26.44 1.22
CA SER A 169 3.11 25.54 2.33
C SER A 169 1.82 24.77 2.10
N ILE A 170 0.75 25.38 1.55
CA ILE A 170 -0.51 24.64 1.33
C ILE A 170 -0.35 23.55 0.26
N LYS A 171 0.39 23.82 -0.82
CA LYS A 171 0.67 22.83 -1.87
C LYS A 171 1.48 21.66 -1.33
N LYS A 172 2.54 21.95 -0.57
CA LYS A 172 3.33 20.92 0.10
C LYS A 172 2.52 20.13 1.12
N THR A 173 1.52 20.76 1.75
CA THR A 173 0.67 20.08 2.72
C THR A 173 -0.25 19.07 2.03
N PHE A 174 -0.71 19.34 0.82
CA PHE A 174 -1.43 18.34 0.00
C PHE A 174 -0.54 17.13 -0.31
N GLU A 175 0.70 17.36 -0.76
CA GLU A 175 1.67 16.27 -1.01
C GLU A 175 1.94 15.45 0.27
N ALA A 176 2.03 16.11 1.43
CA ALA A 176 2.27 15.45 2.71
C ALA A 176 1.07 14.64 3.21
N ILE A 177 -0.17 15.11 2.98
CA ILE A 177 -1.40 14.37 3.28
C ILE A 177 -1.49 13.15 2.37
N GLU A 178 -1.33 13.32 1.05
CA GLU A 178 -1.36 12.22 0.09
C GLU A 178 -0.31 11.16 0.43
N SER A 179 0.92 11.58 0.74
CA SER A 179 1.99 10.67 1.15
C SER A 179 1.65 9.90 2.43
N ALA A 180 1.00 10.55 3.41
CA ALA A 180 0.61 9.90 4.66
C ALA A 180 -0.54 8.90 4.46
N GLU A 181 -1.49 9.18 3.56
CA GLU A 181 -2.53 8.22 3.19
C GLU A 181 -1.99 7.04 2.38
N LEU A 182 -1.00 7.28 1.53
CA LEU A 182 -0.32 6.22 0.78
C LEU A 182 0.46 5.30 1.71
N GLU A 183 1.16 5.86 2.71
CA GLU A 183 1.93 5.10 3.70
C GLU A 183 1.06 4.08 4.45
N LYS A 184 -0.16 4.47 4.85
CA LYS A 184 -1.12 3.59 5.54
C LYS A 184 -1.56 2.39 4.71
N GLN A 185 -1.36 2.44 3.39
CA GLN A 185 -1.77 1.41 2.45
C GLN A 185 -0.59 0.53 2.00
N ILE A 186 0.64 0.80 2.44
CA ILE A 186 1.84 0.05 2.02
C ILE A 186 1.69 -1.45 2.26
N GLY A 187 1.10 -1.87 3.38
CA GLY A 187 0.88 -3.29 3.65
C GLY A 187 0.03 -3.99 2.59
N GLN A 188 -0.80 -3.27 1.83
CA GLN A 188 -1.59 -3.85 0.74
C GLN A 188 -0.73 -4.46 -0.37
N LEU A 189 0.53 -4.07 -0.49
CA LEU A 189 1.49 -4.63 -1.43
C LEU A 189 2.02 -6.01 -1.02
N PHE A 190 1.62 -6.54 0.13
CA PHE A 190 2.20 -7.75 0.70
C PHE A 190 1.16 -8.85 0.92
N ILE A 191 1.54 -10.08 0.55
CA ILE A 191 0.90 -11.32 1.02
C ILE A 191 1.88 -12.02 1.94
N ILE A 192 1.45 -12.32 3.16
CA ILE A 192 2.32 -12.84 4.22
C ILE A 192 1.89 -14.25 4.64
N GLY A 193 2.84 -15.12 4.97
CA GLY A 193 2.55 -16.30 5.78
C GLY A 193 2.55 -15.96 7.27
N PHE A 194 2.12 -16.89 8.12
CA PHE A 194 2.13 -16.75 9.58
C PHE A 194 2.14 -18.12 10.25
N GLU A 195 2.48 -18.18 11.55
CA GLU A 195 2.50 -19.41 12.34
C GLU A 195 1.16 -19.72 13.01
N GLY A 196 0.88 -21.02 13.16
CA GLY A 196 -0.25 -21.52 13.91
C GLY A 196 -1.59 -21.52 13.16
N THR A 197 -2.62 -21.95 13.89
CA THR A 197 -3.94 -22.33 13.34
C THR A 197 -5.08 -21.44 13.85
N THR A 198 -4.76 -20.36 14.57
CA THR A 198 -5.75 -19.41 15.09
C THR A 198 -5.22 -17.98 15.05
N LEU A 199 -6.12 -17.00 15.10
CA LEU A 199 -5.73 -15.58 15.22
C LEU A 199 -5.15 -15.31 16.62
N THR A 200 -3.85 -15.06 16.69
CA THR A 200 -3.15 -14.74 17.94
C THR A 200 -3.14 -13.23 18.21
N PRO A 201 -2.87 -12.79 19.46
CA PRO A 201 -2.66 -11.37 19.75
C PRO A 201 -1.50 -10.75 18.94
N GLU A 202 -0.41 -11.49 18.77
CA GLU A 202 0.75 -11.06 17.97
C GLU A 202 0.38 -10.80 16.50
N LEU A 203 -0.34 -11.74 15.89
CA LEU A 203 -0.83 -11.58 14.52
C LEU A 203 -1.86 -10.45 14.41
N THR A 204 -2.68 -10.26 15.46
CA THR A 204 -3.63 -9.14 15.54
C THR A 204 -2.90 -7.79 15.54
N ASP A 205 -1.86 -7.65 16.37
CA ASP A 205 -1.07 -6.42 16.45
C ASP A 205 -0.30 -6.15 15.15
N PHE A 206 0.20 -7.21 14.51
CA PHE A 206 0.81 -7.13 13.18
C PHE A 206 -0.18 -6.56 12.15
N PHE A 207 -1.40 -7.10 12.08
CA PHE A 207 -2.43 -6.64 11.14
C PHE A 207 -2.83 -5.18 11.38
N LYS A 208 -2.96 -4.78 12.65
CA LYS A 208 -3.26 -3.39 13.02
C LYS A 208 -2.14 -2.43 12.60
N LYS A 209 -0.88 -2.82 12.84
CA LYS A 209 0.30 -2.01 12.48
C LYS A 209 0.43 -1.89 10.97
N TYR A 210 0.53 -3.03 10.27
CA TYR A 210 0.98 -3.07 8.88
C TYR A 210 -0.14 -3.17 7.85
N LYS A 211 -1.32 -3.70 8.21
CA LYS A 211 -2.47 -3.82 7.30
C LYS A 211 -2.13 -4.58 6.01
N PRO A 212 -1.70 -5.86 6.10
CA PRO A 212 -1.29 -6.63 4.92
C PRO A 212 -2.42 -6.77 3.88
N GLY A 213 -2.04 -6.89 2.61
CA GLY A 213 -2.95 -7.08 1.49
C GLY A 213 -3.56 -8.47 1.46
N GLY A 214 -2.81 -9.47 1.93
CA GLY A 214 -3.31 -10.83 2.03
C GLY A 214 -2.48 -11.71 2.95
N VAL A 215 -2.97 -12.92 3.10
CA VAL A 215 -2.26 -14.04 3.74
C VAL A 215 -2.16 -15.21 2.79
N ILE A 216 -1.09 -16.00 2.91
CA ILE A 216 -0.97 -17.31 2.28
C ILE A 216 -1.11 -18.40 3.34
N LEU A 217 -2.06 -19.30 3.14
CA LEU A 217 -2.33 -20.45 3.99
C LEU A 217 -1.47 -21.62 3.55
N LEU A 218 -0.60 -22.06 4.45
CA LEU A 218 0.26 -23.23 4.30
C LEU A 218 -0.25 -24.37 5.20
N SER A 219 0.30 -25.58 5.04
CA SER A 219 -0.14 -26.77 5.79
C SER A 219 -0.11 -26.58 7.32
N LYS A 220 0.83 -25.76 7.82
CA LYS A 220 0.92 -25.40 9.26
C LYS A 220 -0.27 -24.59 9.80
N ASN A 221 -1.11 -24.02 8.92
CA ASN A 221 -2.29 -23.24 9.28
C ASN A 221 -3.60 -24.06 9.24
N ILE A 222 -3.52 -25.33 8.81
CA ILE A 222 -4.68 -26.15 8.44
C ILE A 222 -4.72 -27.42 9.30
N GLU A 223 -5.72 -27.54 10.16
CA GLU A 223 -5.98 -28.76 10.94
C GLU A 223 -7.20 -29.52 10.41
N ASN A 224 -8.31 -28.81 10.21
CA ASN A 224 -9.57 -29.34 9.71
C ASN A 224 -10.46 -28.21 9.17
N GLU A 225 -11.56 -28.58 8.51
CA GLU A 225 -12.47 -27.65 7.85
C GLU A 225 -13.04 -26.56 8.79
N GLU A 226 -13.50 -26.94 9.99
CA GLU A 226 -14.12 -26.03 10.94
C GLU A 226 -13.12 -25.00 11.47
N GLN A 227 -11.94 -25.47 11.87
CA GLN A 227 -10.83 -24.61 12.32
C GLN A 227 -10.42 -23.62 11.23
N LEU A 228 -10.26 -24.10 9.99
CA LEU A 228 -9.81 -23.26 8.88
C LEU A 228 -10.83 -22.17 8.53
N LYS A 229 -12.12 -22.51 8.46
CA LYS A 229 -13.21 -21.53 8.25
C LYS A 229 -13.21 -20.46 9.33
N LYS A 230 -13.01 -20.85 10.59
CA LYS A 230 -12.94 -19.91 11.70
C LYS A 230 -11.73 -18.97 11.58
N LEU A 231 -10.54 -19.51 11.33
CA LEU A 231 -9.31 -18.72 11.14
C LEU A 231 -9.47 -17.69 10.01
N ILE A 232 -10.00 -18.11 8.86
CA ILE A 232 -10.23 -17.23 7.72
C ILE A 232 -11.24 -16.14 8.06
N SER A 233 -12.35 -16.49 8.72
CA SER A 233 -13.36 -15.52 9.15
C SER A 233 -12.81 -14.47 10.12
N ASP A 234 -11.99 -14.90 11.09
CA ASP A 234 -11.36 -14.00 12.07
C ASP A 234 -10.39 -13.01 11.36
N LEU A 235 -9.54 -13.51 10.46
CA LEU A 235 -8.61 -12.69 9.66
C LEU A 235 -9.33 -11.71 8.73
N GLN A 236 -10.38 -12.17 8.05
CA GLN A 236 -11.19 -11.35 7.17
C GLN A 236 -11.88 -10.22 7.94
N THR A 237 -12.43 -10.53 9.11
CA THR A 237 -13.08 -9.54 10.00
C THR A 237 -12.08 -8.48 10.44
N LEU A 238 -10.89 -8.89 10.88
CA LEU A 238 -9.83 -7.97 11.28
C LEU A 238 -9.38 -7.07 10.12
N SER A 239 -9.18 -7.63 8.93
CA SER A 239 -8.80 -6.85 7.74
C SER A 239 -9.86 -5.80 7.38
N LEU A 240 -11.14 -6.16 7.40
CA LEU A 240 -12.24 -5.24 7.12
C LEU A 240 -12.34 -4.12 8.16
N GLN A 241 -12.11 -4.42 9.45
CA GLN A 241 -12.10 -3.40 10.52
C GLN A 241 -10.97 -2.39 10.35
N GLU A 242 -9.77 -2.85 9.96
CA GLU A 242 -8.59 -2.00 9.88
C GLU A 242 -8.45 -1.25 8.54
N THR A 243 -9.09 -1.74 7.47
CA THR A 243 -8.85 -1.23 6.10
C THR A 243 -10.10 -0.97 5.28
N SER A 244 -11.28 -1.51 5.67
CA SER A 244 -12.49 -1.54 4.83
C SER A 244 -12.30 -2.25 3.46
N LEU A 245 -11.24 -3.04 3.32
CA LEU A 245 -10.95 -3.87 2.15
C LEU A 245 -10.99 -5.35 2.55
N PRO A 246 -11.47 -6.24 1.67
CA PRO A 246 -11.34 -7.67 1.90
C PRO A 246 -9.86 -8.10 1.88
N LEU A 247 -9.52 -9.11 2.68
CA LEU A 247 -8.20 -9.73 2.66
C LEU A 247 -8.10 -10.67 1.46
N PHE A 248 -6.94 -10.71 0.78
CA PHE A 248 -6.65 -11.86 -0.07
C PHE A 248 -6.30 -13.04 0.83
N VAL A 249 -7.05 -14.13 0.71
CA VAL A 249 -6.79 -15.37 1.42
C VAL A 249 -6.33 -16.37 0.36
N ALA A 250 -5.01 -16.54 0.29
CA ALA A 250 -4.32 -17.29 -0.74
C ALA A 250 -3.99 -18.72 -0.29
N THR A 251 -3.94 -19.67 -1.22
CA THR A 251 -3.32 -20.98 -1.01
C THR A 251 -2.81 -21.56 -2.34
N ASP A 252 -1.95 -22.57 -2.26
CA ASP A 252 -1.51 -23.37 -3.42
C ASP A 252 -2.39 -24.63 -3.54
N GLN A 253 -3.52 -24.53 -4.24
CA GLN A 253 -4.33 -25.69 -4.57
C GLN A 253 -4.23 -25.95 -6.09
N GLU A 254 -3.08 -26.46 -6.52
CA GLU A 254 -2.80 -26.81 -7.93
C GLU A 254 -3.46 -28.16 -8.29
N GLY A 255 -3.58 -29.06 -7.31
CA GLY A 255 -3.93 -30.46 -7.51
C GLY A 255 -2.69 -31.38 -7.43
N GLY A 256 -2.92 -32.68 -7.31
CA GLY A 256 -1.85 -33.68 -7.22
C GLY A 256 -0.93 -33.44 -6.02
N VAL A 257 0.37 -33.34 -6.29
CA VAL A 257 1.40 -33.19 -5.23
C VAL A 257 1.36 -31.82 -4.53
N ILE A 258 0.73 -30.80 -5.14
CA ILE A 258 0.50 -29.48 -4.53
C ILE A 258 -1.00 -29.29 -4.28
N SER A 259 -1.48 -30.02 -3.29
CA SER A 259 -2.80 -29.85 -2.68
C SER A 259 -2.60 -29.61 -1.19
N ARG A 260 -2.68 -28.35 -0.75
CA ARG A 260 -2.41 -27.97 0.65
C ARG A 260 -3.50 -28.43 1.61
N ILE A 261 -4.74 -28.60 1.11
CA ILE A 261 -5.90 -28.90 1.92
C ILE A 261 -6.35 -30.35 1.67
N ASP A 262 -5.90 -31.25 2.54
CA ASP A 262 -6.05 -32.70 2.34
C ASP A 262 -7.51 -33.19 2.37
N PHE A 263 -8.37 -32.55 3.16
CA PHE A 263 -9.76 -32.96 3.33
C PHE A 263 -10.69 -32.57 2.15
N LEU A 264 -10.20 -31.78 1.20
CA LEU A 264 -10.92 -31.47 -0.04
C LEU A 264 -10.99 -32.68 -0.98
N GLN A 265 -12.07 -32.78 -1.76
CA GLN A 265 -12.27 -33.91 -2.67
C GLN A 265 -11.56 -33.67 -4.01
N GLU A 266 -11.65 -32.45 -4.56
CA GLU A 266 -11.06 -32.12 -5.85
C GLU A 266 -9.55 -31.82 -5.72
N LYS A 267 -8.75 -32.84 -6.05
CA LYS A 267 -7.28 -32.81 -6.03
C LYS A 267 -6.67 -33.36 -7.31
N THR A 268 -7.42 -33.35 -8.42
CA THR A 268 -6.97 -33.86 -9.74
C THR A 268 -5.67 -33.17 -10.16
N ALA A 269 -4.64 -33.96 -10.47
CA ALA A 269 -3.35 -33.42 -10.86
C ALA A 269 -3.45 -32.73 -12.24
N GLN A 270 -2.62 -31.71 -12.49
CA GLN A 270 -2.67 -31.03 -13.79
C GLN A 270 -2.33 -31.96 -14.97
N SER A 271 -1.49 -32.96 -14.75
CA SER A 271 -1.12 -33.99 -15.74
C SER A 271 -2.27 -34.91 -16.14
N GLU A 272 -3.31 -35.02 -15.30
CA GLU A 272 -4.52 -35.85 -15.55
C GLU A 272 -5.60 -35.09 -16.34
N ILE A 273 -5.36 -33.82 -16.67
CA ILE A 273 -6.30 -32.97 -17.40
C ILE A 273 -6.06 -33.14 -18.91
N GLU A 274 -6.98 -33.80 -19.58
CA GLU A 274 -6.81 -34.21 -20.98
C GLU A 274 -7.47 -33.26 -21.99
N ASN A 275 -8.50 -32.52 -21.58
CA ASN A 275 -9.22 -31.62 -22.48
C ASN A 275 -9.80 -30.40 -21.76
N THR A 276 -10.20 -29.39 -22.55
CA THR A 276 -10.66 -28.10 -22.05
C THR A 276 -11.97 -28.17 -21.25
N GLU A 277 -12.86 -29.11 -21.58
CA GLU A 277 -14.11 -29.28 -20.82
C GLU A 277 -13.81 -29.83 -19.43
N GLN A 278 -12.99 -30.88 -19.35
CA GLN A 278 -12.51 -31.43 -18.09
C GLN A 278 -11.77 -30.36 -17.26
N ALA A 279 -10.89 -29.58 -17.89
CA ALA A 279 -10.17 -28.50 -17.23
C ALA A 279 -11.11 -27.47 -16.58
N TYR A 280 -12.18 -27.09 -17.29
CA TYR A 280 -13.19 -26.17 -16.78
C TYR A 280 -13.95 -26.77 -15.58
N GLN A 281 -14.41 -28.03 -15.68
CA GLN A 281 -15.15 -28.67 -14.58
C GLN A 281 -14.28 -28.84 -13.33
N ILE A 282 -13.01 -29.22 -13.50
CA ILE A 282 -12.02 -29.30 -12.41
C ILE A 282 -11.82 -27.93 -11.78
N GLY A 283 -11.60 -26.89 -12.59
CA GLY A 283 -11.46 -25.52 -12.11
C GLY A 283 -12.68 -25.05 -11.32
N LEU A 284 -13.89 -25.36 -11.80
CA LEU A 284 -15.14 -25.01 -11.13
C LEU A 284 -15.29 -25.74 -9.79
N ALA A 285 -15.12 -27.06 -9.75
CA ALA A 285 -15.24 -27.86 -8.54
C ALA A 285 -14.22 -27.42 -7.48
N ARG A 286 -12.95 -27.27 -7.87
CA ARG A 286 -11.89 -26.79 -6.99
C ARG A 286 -12.19 -25.40 -6.45
N GLY A 287 -12.64 -24.50 -7.32
CA GLY A 287 -12.97 -23.14 -6.92
C GLY A 287 -14.15 -23.09 -5.94
N GLN A 288 -15.14 -23.96 -6.10
CA GLN A 288 -16.28 -24.07 -5.19
C GLN A 288 -15.83 -24.53 -3.80
N GLU A 289 -15.03 -25.57 -3.72
CA GLU A 289 -14.48 -26.07 -2.46
C GLU A 289 -13.65 -25.01 -1.72
N LEU A 290 -12.77 -24.29 -2.43
CA LEU A 290 -11.99 -23.20 -1.83
C LEU A 290 -12.89 -22.06 -1.32
N LYS A 291 -13.88 -21.68 -2.11
CA LYS A 291 -14.82 -20.60 -1.75
C LYS A 291 -15.64 -20.95 -0.52
N GLU A 292 -16.05 -22.21 -0.37
CA GLU A 292 -16.76 -22.68 0.82
C GLU A 292 -15.94 -22.51 2.11
N LEU A 293 -14.60 -22.58 2.03
CA LEU A 293 -13.70 -22.31 3.13
C LEU A 293 -13.49 -20.81 3.41
N GLY A 294 -13.90 -19.94 2.50
CA GLY A 294 -13.62 -18.50 2.54
C GLY A 294 -12.28 -18.10 1.88
N ILE A 295 -11.61 -19.03 1.22
CA ILE A 295 -10.42 -18.76 0.39
C ILE A 295 -10.90 -18.07 -0.88
N ASN A 296 -10.19 -17.03 -1.31
CA ASN A 296 -10.61 -16.20 -2.45
C ASN A 296 -9.52 -16.03 -3.52
N LEU A 297 -8.30 -16.52 -3.28
CA LEU A 297 -7.18 -16.46 -4.21
C LEU A 297 -6.50 -17.83 -4.27
N ASN A 298 -6.43 -18.43 -5.46
CA ASN A 298 -5.66 -19.65 -5.66
C ASN A 298 -4.41 -19.34 -6.49
N LEU A 299 -3.24 -19.74 -5.98
CA LEU A 299 -1.96 -19.57 -6.63
C LEU A 299 -1.74 -20.65 -7.70
N ALA A 300 -2.67 -20.74 -8.64
CA ALA A 300 -2.73 -21.74 -9.70
C ALA A 300 -3.48 -21.18 -10.93
N PRO A 301 -3.27 -21.73 -12.14
CA PRO A 301 -2.47 -22.92 -12.47
C PRO A 301 -0.97 -22.67 -12.72
N LEU A 302 -0.22 -23.78 -12.75
CA LEU A 302 1.18 -23.83 -13.18
C LEU A 302 1.26 -24.05 -14.70
N LEU A 303 1.91 -23.14 -15.43
CA LEU A 303 2.00 -23.10 -16.90
C LEU A 303 3.41 -23.44 -17.43
N ASP A 304 4.30 -23.86 -16.55
CA ASP A 304 5.63 -24.33 -16.90
C ASP A 304 5.57 -25.51 -17.89
N VAL A 305 6.38 -25.43 -18.95
CA VAL A 305 6.56 -26.51 -19.94
C VAL A 305 8.00 -26.97 -19.82
N VAL A 306 8.19 -28.14 -19.21
CA VAL A 306 9.47 -28.64 -18.70
C VAL A 306 9.71 -30.08 -19.13
N GLN A 307 10.93 -30.59 -18.97
CA GLN A 307 11.27 -31.99 -19.24
C GLN A 307 11.06 -32.88 -18.00
N GLU A 308 11.06 -34.21 -18.18
CA GLU A 308 10.85 -35.18 -17.09
C GLU A 308 11.88 -35.05 -15.96
N GLU A 309 13.10 -34.65 -16.28
CA GLU A 309 14.19 -34.43 -15.32
C GLU A 309 14.11 -33.11 -14.55
N ASP A 310 13.24 -32.18 -14.96
CA ASP A 310 13.08 -30.88 -14.31
C ASP A 310 12.25 -31.00 -13.04
N PHE A 311 12.60 -30.21 -12.01
CA PHE A 311 12.01 -30.36 -10.66
C PHE A 311 10.49 -30.14 -10.61
N LEU A 312 9.94 -29.36 -11.55
CA LEU A 312 8.51 -29.04 -11.61
C LEU A 312 7.68 -30.08 -12.34
N PHE A 313 8.28 -31.08 -12.99
CA PHE A 313 7.59 -31.92 -13.97
C PHE A 313 6.26 -32.48 -13.46
N ASP A 314 6.26 -33.04 -12.24
CA ASP A 314 5.09 -33.66 -11.59
C ASP A 314 3.95 -32.67 -11.26
N ARG A 315 4.23 -31.36 -11.28
CA ARG A 315 3.24 -30.30 -11.07
C ARG A 315 2.64 -29.78 -12.39
N THR A 316 3.30 -30.03 -13.52
CA THR A 316 2.90 -29.47 -14.81
C THR A 316 1.73 -30.23 -15.44
N PHE A 317 1.17 -29.67 -16.51
CA PHE A 317 0.22 -30.39 -17.37
C PHE A 317 0.88 -31.55 -18.14
N GLN A 318 2.22 -31.60 -18.23
CA GLN A 318 2.96 -32.59 -19.04
C GLN A 318 2.52 -32.62 -20.51
N LYS A 319 2.13 -31.45 -21.05
CA LYS A 319 1.76 -31.24 -22.46
C LYS A 319 2.60 -30.12 -23.08
N ASP A 320 2.53 -30.01 -24.39
CA ASP A 320 3.14 -28.90 -25.13
C ASP A 320 2.51 -27.53 -24.77
N ALA A 321 3.17 -26.43 -25.12
CA ALA A 321 2.72 -25.08 -24.77
C ALA A 321 1.35 -24.69 -25.35
N VAL A 322 0.96 -25.21 -26.51
CA VAL A 322 -0.35 -24.90 -27.10
C VAL A 322 -1.44 -25.59 -26.29
N THR A 323 -1.26 -26.88 -26.00
CA THR A 323 -2.19 -27.67 -25.18
C THR A 323 -2.28 -27.10 -23.76
N THR A 324 -1.14 -26.89 -23.09
CA THR A 324 -1.06 -26.28 -21.75
C THR A 324 -1.79 -24.95 -21.67
N GLY A 325 -1.59 -24.05 -22.66
CA GLY A 325 -2.28 -22.76 -22.69
C GLY A 325 -3.81 -22.88 -22.80
N ASN A 326 -4.31 -23.83 -23.60
CA ASN A 326 -5.75 -24.07 -23.74
C ASN A 326 -6.36 -24.65 -22.46
N LEU A 327 -5.70 -25.64 -21.84
CA LEU A 327 -6.16 -26.25 -20.60
C LEU A 327 -6.15 -25.25 -19.44
N ALA A 328 -5.05 -24.51 -19.28
CA ALA A 328 -4.92 -23.48 -18.24
C ALA A 328 -6.00 -22.39 -18.39
N LYS A 329 -6.27 -21.91 -19.61
CA LYS A 329 -7.36 -20.96 -19.86
C LYS A 329 -8.70 -21.49 -19.35
N SER A 330 -9.07 -22.72 -19.72
CA SER A 330 -10.34 -23.32 -19.29
C SER A 330 -10.41 -23.56 -17.79
N LEU A 331 -9.31 -23.97 -17.15
CA LEU A 331 -9.24 -24.16 -15.71
C LEU A 331 -9.39 -22.83 -14.95
N ILE A 332 -8.77 -21.76 -15.45
CA ILE A 332 -8.97 -20.39 -14.93
C ILE A 332 -10.44 -19.97 -15.08
N ASP A 333 -11.04 -20.17 -16.25
CA ASP A 333 -12.46 -19.84 -16.49
C ASP A 333 -13.38 -20.55 -15.47
N GLY A 334 -13.10 -21.83 -15.15
CA GLY A 334 -13.83 -22.59 -14.13
C GLY A 334 -13.67 -22.02 -12.71
N GLN A 335 -12.45 -21.71 -12.28
CA GLN A 335 -12.21 -21.11 -10.96
C GLN A 335 -12.84 -19.73 -10.83
N LYS A 336 -12.78 -18.91 -11.89
CA LYS A 336 -13.44 -17.60 -11.92
C LYS A 336 -14.95 -17.72 -11.85
N GLN A 337 -15.54 -18.72 -12.50
CA GLN A 337 -16.97 -19.00 -12.39
C GLN A 337 -17.37 -19.36 -10.95
N ALA A 338 -16.50 -20.03 -10.18
CA ALA A 338 -16.72 -20.26 -8.77
C ALA A 338 -16.59 -18.98 -7.93
N GLY A 339 -15.90 -17.95 -8.43
CA GLY A 339 -15.60 -16.71 -7.72
C GLY A 339 -14.23 -16.72 -7.02
N ILE A 340 -13.30 -17.54 -7.51
CA ILE A 340 -11.91 -17.58 -7.06
C ILE A 340 -11.03 -16.78 -8.02
N LEU A 341 -10.21 -15.90 -7.45
CA LEU A 341 -9.15 -15.19 -8.17
C LEU A 341 -7.98 -16.15 -8.44
N THR A 342 -7.31 -15.96 -9.57
CA THR A 342 -6.28 -16.88 -10.06
C THR A 342 -4.94 -16.19 -10.29
N VAL A 343 -3.87 -16.95 -10.08
CA VAL A 343 -2.50 -16.53 -10.36
C VAL A 343 -1.84 -17.56 -11.26
N MET A 344 -1.63 -17.19 -12.53
CA MET A 344 -0.86 -18.07 -13.41
C MET A 344 0.64 -17.96 -13.11
N LYS A 345 1.32 -19.10 -12.99
CA LYS A 345 2.72 -19.15 -12.55
C LYS A 345 3.53 -20.23 -13.25
N HIS A 346 4.86 -20.19 -13.24
CA HIS A 346 5.69 -19.02 -12.91
C HIS A 346 6.18 -18.40 -14.21
N PHE A 347 5.99 -17.10 -14.40
CA PHE A 347 6.46 -16.44 -15.61
C PHE A 347 7.95 -16.08 -15.49
N PRO A 348 8.79 -16.33 -16.52
CA PRO A 348 8.46 -16.95 -17.80
C PRO A 348 8.53 -18.49 -17.77
N GLY A 349 9.09 -19.08 -16.72
CA GLY A 349 9.13 -20.52 -16.45
C GLY A 349 10.31 -20.90 -15.56
N TYR A 350 10.39 -22.16 -15.14
CA TYR A 350 11.55 -22.79 -14.49
C TYR A 350 12.14 -23.94 -15.33
N ALA A 351 11.95 -23.90 -16.66
CA ALA A 351 12.46 -24.93 -17.56
C ALA A 351 13.99 -25.08 -17.46
N GLY A 352 14.48 -26.32 -17.40
CA GLY A 352 15.90 -26.64 -17.26
C GLY A 352 16.46 -26.52 -15.84
N VAL A 353 15.59 -26.33 -14.83
CA VAL A 353 15.97 -26.35 -13.42
C VAL A 353 15.72 -27.76 -12.86
N THR A 354 16.80 -28.48 -12.58
CA THR A 354 16.75 -29.88 -12.11
C THR A 354 16.88 -30.02 -10.59
N SER A 355 17.32 -28.97 -9.89
CA SER A 355 17.43 -28.91 -8.43
C SER A 355 16.33 -28.02 -7.85
N ASN A 356 15.98 -28.20 -6.58
CA ASN A 356 14.99 -27.32 -5.93
C ASN A 356 15.49 -25.85 -6.00
N PRO A 357 14.78 -24.93 -6.68
CA PRO A 357 15.20 -23.53 -6.76
C PRO A 357 15.11 -22.81 -5.42
N GLU A 358 14.49 -23.40 -4.40
CA GLU A 358 14.52 -22.88 -3.02
C GLU A 358 15.90 -23.04 -2.34
N GLU A 359 16.77 -23.92 -2.87
CA GLU A 359 18.08 -24.22 -2.28
C GLU A 359 19.23 -23.42 -2.92
N SER A 360 19.05 -22.91 -4.14
CA SER A 360 20.06 -22.10 -4.82
C SER A 360 19.46 -21.25 -5.94
N LEU A 361 20.04 -20.07 -6.16
CA LEU A 361 19.64 -19.20 -7.27
C LEU A 361 19.94 -19.88 -8.61
N ALA A 362 18.90 -20.29 -9.31
CA ALA A 362 19.02 -20.84 -10.66
C ALA A 362 19.20 -19.71 -11.69
N GLU A 363 20.18 -19.89 -12.58
CA GLU A 363 20.54 -18.91 -13.60
C GLU A 363 20.61 -19.58 -14.98
N THR A 364 20.04 -18.95 -16.00
CA THR A 364 20.10 -19.41 -17.38
C THR A 364 20.14 -18.24 -18.36
N SER A 365 20.68 -18.44 -19.56
CA SER A 365 20.57 -17.46 -20.66
C SER A 365 19.37 -17.72 -21.57
N THR A 366 18.81 -18.92 -21.51
CA THR A 366 17.73 -19.37 -22.39
C THR A 366 16.39 -18.96 -21.83
N LEU A 367 15.61 -18.21 -22.62
CA LEU A 367 14.22 -17.91 -22.26
C LEU A 367 13.30 -19.05 -22.69
N PRO A 368 12.38 -19.51 -21.81
CA PRO A 368 11.41 -20.52 -22.17
C PRO A 368 10.36 -19.96 -23.13
N VAL A 369 9.58 -20.85 -23.75
CA VAL A 369 8.42 -20.46 -24.54
C VAL A 369 7.34 -19.90 -23.60
N VAL A 370 6.69 -18.80 -24.01
CA VAL A 370 5.66 -18.10 -23.20
C VAL A 370 4.30 -18.00 -23.88
N SER A 371 4.09 -18.72 -24.99
CA SER A 371 2.82 -18.69 -25.75
C SER A 371 1.63 -19.21 -24.94
N GLN A 372 1.87 -20.14 -24.02
CA GLN A 372 0.88 -20.68 -23.10
C GLN A 372 0.35 -19.60 -22.13
N PHE A 373 1.21 -18.72 -21.61
CA PHE A 373 0.79 -17.60 -20.77
C PHE A 373 -0.05 -16.61 -21.57
N LYS A 374 0.35 -16.29 -22.80
CA LYS A 374 -0.46 -15.45 -23.71
C LYS A 374 -1.85 -16.03 -23.98
N LYS A 375 -1.93 -17.36 -24.09
CA LYS A 375 -3.19 -18.07 -24.29
C LYS A 375 -4.06 -18.03 -23.04
N ALA A 376 -3.49 -18.28 -21.86
CA ALA A 376 -4.20 -18.22 -20.59
C ALA A 376 -4.71 -16.81 -20.24
N MET A 377 -3.99 -15.75 -20.65
CA MET A 377 -4.46 -14.37 -20.51
C MET A 377 -5.84 -14.10 -21.12
N GLN A 378 -6.31 -14.94 -22.06
CA GLN A 378 -7.66 -14.82 -22.63
C GLN A 378 -8.78 -15.11 -21.62
N ALA A 379 -8.49 -15.73 -20.48
CA ALA A 379 -9.40 -15.90 -19.34
C ALA A 379 -9.35 -14.69 -18.36
N ASN A 380 -8.49 -13.70 -18.64
CA ASN A 380 -8.23 -12.53 -17.80
C ASN A 380 -7.88 -12.89 -16.34
N PRO A 381 -6.88 -13.75 -16.06
CA PRO A 381 -6.47 -14.02 -14.69
C PRO A 381 -6.07 -12.71 -13.98
N GLU A 382 -6.30 -12.66 -12.68
CA GLU A 382 -6.08 -11.44 -11.90
C GLU A 382 -4.60 -11.12 -11.78
N PHE A 383 -3.77 -12.14 -11.60
CA PHE A 383 -2.33 -11.99 -11.43
C PHE A 383 -1.52 -12.95 -12.30
N VAL A 384 -0.28 -12.54 -12.54
CA VAL A 384 0.80 -13.42 -12.98
C VAL A 384 1.90 -13.40 -11.93
N MET A 385 2.36 -14.58 -11.51
CA MET A 385 3.49 -14.72 -10.60
C MET A 385 4.79 -14.85 -11.40
N THR A 386 5.84 -14.16 -10.95
CA THR A 386 7.17 -14.18 -11.58
C THR A 386 8.10 -15.14 -10.86
N THR A 387 9.00 -15.81 -11.59
CA THR A 387 10.04 -16.66 -11.01
C THR A 387 11.06 -15.83 -10.23
N ASN A 388 11.81 -16.45 -9.33
CA ASN A 388 13.00 -15.83 -8.72
C ASN A 388 14.33 -16.20 -9.42
N MET A 389 14.28 -16.77 -10.63
CA MET A 389 15.47 -17.09 -11.43
C MET A 389 16.14 -15.86 -12.04
N VAL A 390 17.44 -15.97 -12.33
CA VAL A 390 18.16 -15.02 -13.19
C VAL A 390 18.11 -15.50 -14.64
N TYR A 391 17.57 -14.65 -15.50
CA TYR A 391 17.63 -14.82 -16.95
C TYR A 391 18.69 -13.87 -17.52
N THR A 392 19.92 -14.36 -17.68
CA THR A 392 21.10 -13.55 -18.07
C THR A 392 20.97 -12.87 -19.44
N SER A 393 20.08 -13.36 -20.31
CA SER A 393 19.73 -12.66 -21.56
C SER A 393 18.86 -11.41 -21.36
N LEU A 394 18.20 -11.27 -20.21
CA LEU A 394 17.42 -10.10 -19.81
C LEU A 394 18.20 -9.21 -18.81
N ASP A 395 18.79 -9.84 -17.79
CA ASP A 395 19.56 -9.19 -16.75
C ASP A 395 20.66 -10.11 -16.21
N ASN A 396 21.90 -9.62 -16.16
CA ASN A 396 23.07 -10.43 -15.84
C ASN A 396 23.21 -10.77 -14.34
N ALA A 397 22.43 -10.13 -13.46
CA ALA A 397 22.63 -10.25 -12.01
C ALA A 397 21.34 -10.32 -11.20
N LEU A 398 20.25 -9.70 -11.68
CA LEU A 398 19.02 -9.61 -10.91
C LEU A 398 18.06 -10.75 -11.23
N PRO A 399 17.44 -11.37 -10.20
CA PRO A 399 16.27 -12.22 -10.37
C PRO A 399 15.19 -11.55 -11.21
N PHE A 400 14.36 -12.34 -11.89
CA PHE A 400 13.30 -11.85 -12.75
C PHE A 400 12.38 -10.87 -12.02
N ALA A 401 11.98 -11.20 -10.79
CA ALA A 401 11.15 -10.36 -9.92
C ALA A 401 11.79 -8.99 -9.60
N PHE A 402 13.13 -8.87 -9.66
CA PHE A 402 13.87 -7.68 -9.25
C PHE A 402 14.32 -6.82 -10.45
N SER A 403 14.22 -7.35 -11.68
CA SER A 403 14.72 -6.68 -12.88
C SER A 403 13.61 -5.96 -13.65
N SER A 404 13.73 -4.63 -13.77
CA SER A 404 12.84 -3.82 -14.61
C SER A 404 12.82 -4.29 -16.07
N LYS A 405 13.94 -4.82 -16.59
CA LYS A 405 14.03 -5.36 -17.96
C LYS A 405 13.21 -6.65 -18.10
N ALA A 406 13.28 -7.51 -17.09
CA ALA A 406 12.51 -8.75 -17.04
C ALA A 406 11.01 -8.48 -16.90
N ILE A 407 10.61 -7.56 -16.00
CA ILE A 407 9.22 -7.11 -15.87
C ILE A 407 8.73 -6.45 -17.16
N GLN A 408 9.57 -5.70 -17.86
CA GLN A 408 9.22 -5.15 -19.17
C GLN A 408 9.02 -6.25 -20.23
N TYR A 409 9.85 -7.30 -20.23
CA TYR A 409 9.64 -8.48 -21.07
C TYR A 409 8.28 -9.15 -20.77
N LEU A 410 7.91 -9.29 -19.49
CA LEU A 410 6.58 -9.78 -19.09
C LEU A 410 5.46 -8.88 -19.64
N LYS A 411 5.53 -7.57 -19.41
CA LYS A 411 4.51 -6.60 -19.86
C LYS A 411 4.39 -6.55 -21.39
N ASN A 412 5.49 -6.71 -22.12
CA ASN A 412 5.48 -6.78 -23.58
C ASN A 412 4.78 -8.04 -24.10
N ASN A 413 4.84 -9.14 -23.34
CA ASN A 413 4.22 -10.41 -23.72
C ASN A 413 2.76 -10.53 -23.28
N LEU A 414 2.40 -10.02 -22.09
CA LEU A 414 1.09 -10.23 -21.47
C LEU A 414 0.23 -8.96 -21.40
N GLY A 415 0.79 -7.80 -21.72
CA GLY A 415 0.15 -6.50 -21.63
C GLY A 415 0.53 -5.73 -20.37
N SER A 416 0.52 -4.39 -20.46
CA SER A 416 0.98 -3.50 -19.38
C SER A 416 0.05 -3.44 -18.17
N LYS A 417 -1.19 -3.92 -18.30
CA LYS A 417 -2.24 -3.87 -17.27
C LYS A 417 -2.29 -5.10 -16.36
N VAL A 418 -1.59 -6.19 -16.70
CA VAL A 418 -1.56 -7.39 -15.84
C VAL A 418 -0.96 -7.01 -14.48
N ALA A 419 -1.57 -7.49 -13.40
CA ALA A 419 -1.02 -7.33 -12.06
C ALA A 419 0.03 -8.42 -11.81
N ILE A 420 1.15 -8.03 -11.24
CA ILE A 420 2.34 -8.86 -11.11
C ILE A 420 2.56 -9.19 -9.64
N MET A 421 2.73 -10.48 -9.36
CA MET A 421 3.08 -11.01 -8.05
C MET A 421 4.50 -11.58 -8.11
N THR A 422 5.29 -11.41 -7.06
CA THR A 422 6.53 -12.18 -6.92
C THR A 422 6.20 -13.62 -6.55
N ASP A 423 7.08 -14.57 -6.91
CA ASP A 423 7.16 -15.82 -6.14
C ASP A 423 7.65 -15.50 -4.71
N ASP A 424 7.69 -16.49 -3.84
CA ASP A 424 8.04 -16.29 -2.43
C ASP A 424 9.43 -15.68 -2.30
N LEU A 425 9.49 -14.48 -1.69
CA LEU A 425 10.75 -13.81 -1.44
C LEU A 425 11.43 -14.37 -0.19
N ALA A 426 10.73 -15.11 0.66
CA ALA A 426 11.28 -15.73 1.86
C ALA A 426 12.16 -16.98 1.56
N GLN A 427 12.75 -17.07 0.37
CA GLN A 427 13.68 -18.15 0.00
C GLN A 427 15.08 -17.85 0.53
N THR A 428 15.71 -18.82 1.21
CA THR A 428 16.98 -18.62 1.93
C THR A 428 18.12 -18.06 1.06
N TYR A 429 18.23 -18.51 -0.19
CA TYR A 429 19.28 -18.02 -1.08
C TYR A 429 19.10 -16.55 -1.49
N LEU A 430 17.88 -16.00 -1.46
CA LEU A 430 17.65 -14.58 -1.70
C LEU A 430 18.20 -13.76 -0.53
N SER A 431 17.94 -14.21 0.71
CA SER A 431 18.50 -13.57 1.90
C SER A 431 20.03 -13.65 2.00
N ASP A 432 20.66 -14.65 1.35
CA ASP A 432 22.12 -14.74 1.28
C ASP A 432 22.74 -13.72 0.30
N LYS A 433 21.98 -13.30 -0.72
CA LYS A 433 22.48 -12.43 -1.81
C LYS A 433 21.98 -10.99 -1.74
N PHE A 434 20.83 -10.76 -1.11
CA PHE A 434 20.14 -9.48 -1.08
C PHE A 434 19.79 -9.11 0.36
N SER A 435 19.90 -7.83 0.69
CA SER A 435 19.38 -7.34 1.96
C SER A 435 17.86 -7.44 1.98
N LEU A 436 17.27 -7.47 3.18
CA LEU A 436 15.82 -7.43 3.32
C LEU A 436 15.21 -6.18 2.68
N GLU A 437 15.92 -5.04 2.78
CA GLU A 437 15.56 -3.80 2.08
C GLU A 437 15.54 -3.97 0.55
N ASP A 438 16.55 -4.64 -0.02
CA ASP A 438 16.57 -4.95 -1.45
C ASP A 438 15.39 -5.84 -1.85
N MET A 439 15.06 -6.83 -1.02
CA MET A 439 13.98 -7.77 -1.28
C MET A 439 12.60 -7.10 -1.29
N VAL A 440 12.41 -6.00 -0.56
CA VAL A 440 11.12 -5.27 -0.55
C VAL A 440 11.12 -4.07 -1.51
N THR A 441 12.26 -3.44 -1.78
CA THR A 441 12.34 -2.24 -2.64
C THR A 441 12.56 -2.55 -4.12
N LYS A 442 13.38 -3.56 -4.46
CA LYS A 442 13.67 -3.89 -5.87
C LYS A 442 12.45 -4.40 -6.63
N PRO A 443 11.58 -5.27 -6.09
CA PRO A 443 10.42 -5.75 -6.85
C PRO A 443 9.44 -4.63 -7.23
N ILE A 444 9.07 -3.77 -6.27
CA ILE A 444 8.18 -2.63 -6.55
C ILE A 444 8.83 -1.65 -7.54
N ALA A 445 10.15 -1.44 -7.43
CA ALA A 445 10.89 -0.62 -8.38
C ALA A 445 10.94 -1.24 -9.79
N ALA A 446 11.01 -2.57 -9.90
CA ALA A 446 10.91 -3.29 -11.17
C ALA A 446 9.48 -3.23 -11.76
N GLY A 447 8.48 -3.08 -10.89
CA GLY A 447 7.08 -2.91 -11.24
C GLY A 447 6.21 -4.12 -10.93
N ALA A 448 6.60 -4.93 -9.93
CA ALA A 448 5.71 -5.86 -9.25
C ALA A 448 4.64 -5.09 -8.46
N ASP A 449 3.46 -5.67 -8.34
CA ASP A 449 2.35 -5.08 -7.59
C ASP A 449 2.22 -5.72 -6.20
N ILE A 450 2.42 -7.04 -6.07
CA ILE A 450 2.39 -7.78 -4.79
C ILE A 450 3.71 -8.52 -4.56
N MET A 451 4.26 -8.40 -3.36
CA MET A 451 5.39 -9.17 -2.85
C MET A 451 4.89 -10.26 -1.89
N ILE A 452 5.30 -11.50 -2.11
CA ILE A 452 5.00 -12.63 -1.21
C ILE A 452 6.16 -12.83 -0.24
N PHE A 453 5.84 -12.94 1.05
CA PHE A 453 6.74 -13.45 2.08
C PHE A 453 6.03 -14.55 2.87
N SER A 454 6.22 -15.81 2.47
CA SER A 454 5.52 -16.95 3.10
C SER A 454 6.13 -17.35 4.46
N GLY A 455 7.41 -17.06 4.66
CA GLY A 455 8.12 -17.32 5.91
C GLY A 455 7.89 -16.22 6.96
N TRP A 456 7.13 -16.52 8.01
CA TRP A 456 6.92 -15.60 9.15
C TRP A 456 8.24 -15.26 9.86
N GLU A 457 9.14 -16.24 9.96
CA GLU A 457 10.45 -16.09 10.60
C GLU A 457 11.42 -15.18 9.82
N ILE A 458 11.16 -14.93 8.53
CA ILE A 458 12.04 -14.15 7.64
C ILE A 458 11.75 -12.65 7.78
N GLY A 459 11.67 -12.20 9.03
CA GLY A 459 11.61 -10.80 9.42
C GLY A 459 10.59 -9.97 8.61
N VAL A 460 9.39 -10.51 8.35
CA VAL A 460 8.39 -9.82 7.51
C VAL A 460 8.05 -8.43 8.07
N ALA A 461 8.01 -8.32 9.40
CA ALA A 461 7.84 -7.06 10.11
C ALA A 461 9.00 -6.08 9.83
N GLU A 462 10.24 -6.57 9.90
CA GLU A 462 11.46 -5.82 9.60
C GLU A 462 11.52 -5.39 8.14
N GLY A 463 11.04 -6.23 7.21
CA GLY A 463 10.97 -5.92 5.79
C GLY A 463 9.93 -4.85 5.49
N LEU A 464 8.77 -4.93 6.14
CA LEU A 464 7.75 -3.87 6.06
C LEU A 464 8.23 -2.56 6.69
N ASP A 465 8.91 -2.61 7.84
CA ASP A 465 9.51 -1.42 8.44
C ASP A 465 10.57 -0.81 7.51
N ALA A 466 11.45 -1.64 6.91
CA ALA A 466 12.43 -1.19 5.93
C ALA A 466 11.78 -0.56 4.69
N PHE A 467 10.69 -1.15 4.17
CA PHE A 467 9.94 -0.57 3.06
C PHE A 467 9.33 0.79 3.43
N ILE A 468 8.72 0.90 4.61
CA ILE A 468 8.13 2.15 5.10
C ILE A 468 9.22 3.22 5.25
N ASP A 469 10.38 2.86 5.75
CA ASP A 469 11.51 3.78 5.88
C ASP A 469 12.04 4.23 4.51
N ALA A 470 12.21 3.31 3.56
CA ALA A 470 12.60 3.64 2.18
C ALA A 470 11.56 4.54 1.49
N PHE A 471 10.26 4.28 1.71
CA PHE A 471 9.17 5.15 1.25
C PHE A 471 9.28 6.56 1.84
N ARG A 472 9.48 6.68 3.15
CA ARG A 472 9.62 7.98 3.85
C ARG A 472 10.85 8.76 3.40
N LYS A 473 11.95 8.08 3.06
CA LYS A 473 13.17 8.68 2.50
C LYS A 473 13.02 9.09 1.03
N GLY A 474 11.96 8.66 0.35
CA GLY A 474 11.75 8.91 -1.08
C GLY A 474 12.63 8.05 -1.99
N GLU A 475 13.09 6.90 -1.50
CA GLU A 475 13.90 5.93 -2.26
C GLU A 475 13.02 5.07 -3.19
N ILE A 476 11.71 5.01 -2.92
CA ILE A 476 10.72 4.33 -3.75
C ILE A 476 9.84 5.36 -4.46
N ASP A 477 9.66 5.16 -5.76
CA ASP A 477 8.75 5.96 -6.59
C ASP A 477 7.29 5.81 -6.13
N LYS A 478 6.71 6.90 -5.64
CA LYS A 478 5.34 6.93 -5.11
C LYS A 478 4.29 6.57 -6.17
N ASP A 479 4.53 6.95 -7.43
CA ASP A 479 3.60 6.67 -8.52
C ASP A 479 3.50 5.16 -8.77
N LYS A 480 4.59 4.41 -8.58
CA LYS A 480 4.59 2.94 -8.67
C LYS A 480 3.78 2.30 -7.55
N ILE A 481 3.97 2.78 -6.32
CA ILE A 481 3.22 2.31 -5.15
C ILE A 481 1.72 2.58 -5.34
N GLN A 482 1.37 3.81 -5.75
CA GLN A 482 -0.02 4.19 -5.99
C GLN A 482 -0.67 3.37 -7.10
N LEU A 483 0.06 3.13 -8.20
CA LEU A 483 -0.43 2.28 -9.30
C LEU A 483 -0.67 0.83 -8.85
N ALA A 484 0.24 0.25 -8.06
CA ALA A 484 0.10 -1.09 -7.51
C ALA A 484 -1.10 -1.19 -6.57
N ILE A 485 -1.22 -0.26 -5.62
CA ILE A 485 -2.35 -0.19 -4.69
C ILE A 485 -3.68 -0.02 -5.43
N LEU A 486 -3.73 0.81 -6.48
CA LEU A 486 -4.93 0.99 -7.29
C LEU A 486 -5.36 -0.32 -7.96
N ARG A 487 -4.42 -1.07 -8.54
CA ARG A 487 -4.70 -2.38 -9.14
C ARG A 487 -5.20 -3.38 -8.11
N ILE A 488 -4.52 -3.49 -6.98
CA ILE A 488 -4.87 -4.37 -5.87
C ILE A 488 -6.27 -4.05 -5.36
N THR A 489 -6.56 -2.77 -5.11
CA THR A 489 -7.86 -2.32 -4.60
C THR A 489 -8.98 -2.58 -5.61
N ASN A 490 -8.72 -2.39 -6.91
CA ASN A 490 -9.69 -2.73 -7.96
C ASN A 490 -10.01 -4.23 -7.99
N ILE A 491 -9.00 -5.10 -7.85
CA ILE A 491 -9.19 -6.56 -7.77
C ILE A 491 -9.95 -6.91 -6.48
N LYS A 492 -9.60 -6.33 -5.33
CA LYS A 492 -10.30 -6.56 -4.06
C LYS A 492 -11.77 -6.11 -4.10
N ASN A 493 -12.08 -5.05 -4.83
CA ASN A 493 -13.46 -4.59 -4.94
C ASN A 493 -14.36 -5.57 -5.71
N SER A 494 -13.82 -6.52 -6.50
CA SER A 494 -14.63 -7.60 -7.08
C SER A 494 -14.92 -8.75 -6.11
N LEU A 495 -14.33 -8.72 -4.90
CA LEU A 495 -14.60 -9.68 -3.81
C LEU A 495 -15.66 -9.17 -2.82
N LYS A 496 -16.05 -7.89 -2.92
CA LYS A 496 -17.17 -7.31 -2.16
C LYS A 496 -18.48 -7.70 -2.83
#